data_AF-A0A1R3IP91-F1
#
_entry.id   AF-A0A1R3IP91-F1
#
_cell.length_a   1.000
_cell.length_b   1.000
_cell.length_c   1.000
_cell.angle_alpha   90.00
_cell.angle_beta   90.00
_cell.angle_gamma   90.00
#
_symmetry.space_group_name_H-M   'P 1'
#
loop_
_entity.id
_entity.type
_entity.pdbx_description
1 polymer ?
#
loop_
_entity_poly.entity_id
_entity_poly.type
_entity_poly.pdbx_seq_one_letter_code
_entity_poly.pdbx_strand_id
1 'polypeptide(L)'
;METPPPRSPNGQFSRVFSESDEIQILKSLIKATKSLPSPITTIAAEIVDRIAERLNYKFTSSQINGKIRKLKTKYHKHAKSKSLVRTHHDRKVFKLSKRIWGKKTAPKKKNETQGGEIGNGKADDDGVGNLGKFPVAAQNEESRVVDGVGNLEKFPYLVAEFSRVLPENEVWKERMNGFDEKKLRKMDQEWVALKVEEAKLVAKKAELMQQQIMMIMGEAGSTNGLN
;
A
#
# COMPACT_ATOMS: atom_id res chain seq x y z
N MET A 1 40.23 44.72 2.67
CA MET A 1 39.15 44.41 1.72
C MET A 1 39.30 42.96 1.30
N GLU A 2 38.83 42.01 2.10
CA GLU A 2 38.82 40.59 1.71
C GLU A 2 37.41 40.20 1.26
N THR A 3 37.30 39.61 0.08
CA THR A 3 36.05 39.09 -0.46
C THR A 3 35.75 37.71 0.14
N PRO A 4 34.51 37.43 0.58
CA PRO A 4 34.16 36.11 1.09
C PRO A 4 34.14 35.06 -0.03
N PRO A 5 34.45 33.78 0.28
CA PRO A 5 34.47 32.73 -0.72
C PRO A 5 33.07 32.47 -1.31
N PRO A 6 32.97 32.06 -2.60
CA PRO A 6 31.69 31.83 -3.24
C PRO A 6 30.95 30.66 -2.58
N ARG A 7 29.78 30.95 -2.00
CA ARG A 7 28.87 29.92 -1.48
C ARG A 7 28.37 29.08 -2.65
N SER A 8 28.60 27.77 -2.60
CA SER A 8 28.21 26.83 -3.66
C SER A 8 26.70 26.92 -3.97
N PRO A 9 26.31 26.98 -5.25
CA PRO A 9 24.90 27.08 -5.61
C PRO A 9 24.17 25.75 -5.40
N ASN A 10 22.87 25.85 -5.09
CA ASN A 10 21.88 24.78 -5.08
C ASN A 10 22.08 23.66 -4.04
N GLY A 11 21.35 23.79 -2.93
CA GLY A 11 21.01 22.71 -2.01
C GLY A 11 20.05 21.68 -2.62
N GLN A 12 20.43 21.07 -3.74
CA GLN A 12 19.81 19.83 -4.20
C GLN A 12 20.28 18.70 -3.28
N PHE A 13 19.34 18.03 -2.61
CA PHE A 13 19.64 16.88 -1.74
C PHE A 13 20.54 15.89 -2.49
N SER A 14 21.81 15.79 -2.06
CA SER A 14 22.79 15.00 -2.80
C SER A 14 22.32 13.55 -2.89
N ARG A 15 22.31 13.02 -4.11
CA ARG A 15 21.80 11.68 -4.37
C ARG A 15 22.83 10.66 -3.84
N VAL A 16 22.66 10.27 -2.58
CA VAL A 16 23.56 9.34 -1.85
C VAL A 16 23.81 8.03 -2.61
N PHE A 17 22.82 7.53 -3.35
CA PHE A 17 22.95 6.30 -4.16
C PHE A 17 22.81 6.62 -5.65
N SER A 18 23.84 6.31 -6.43
CA SER A 18 23.80 6.43 -7.89
C SER A 18 22.77 5.49 -8.53
N GLU A 19 22.46 5.71 -9.80
CA GLU A 19 21.60 4.80 -10.56
C GLU A 19 22.19 3.39 -10.65
N SER A 20 23.52 3.27 -10.73
CA SER A 20 24.21 1.98 -10.73
C SER A 20 24.00 1.23 -9.41
N ASP A 21 24.16 1.91 -8.28
CA ASP A 21 23.99 1.31 -6.95
C ASP A 21 22.55 0.78 -6.75
N GLU A 22 21.54 1.56 -7.17
CA GLU A 22 20.14 1.13 -7.14
C GLU A 22 19.91 -0.18 -7.94
N ILE A 23 20.53 -0.30 -9.11
CA ILE A 23 20.46 -1.52 -9.94
C ILE A 23 21.24 -2.68 -9.31
N GLN A 24 22.39 -2.43 -8.69
CA GLN A 24 23.18 -3.47 -8.02
C GLN A 24 22.48 -4.04 -6.78
N ILE A 25 21.88 -3.18 -5.95
CA ILE A 25 21.04 -3.57 -4.81
C ILE A 25 19.93 -4.51 -5.29
N LEU A 26 19.15 -4.10 -6.29
CA LEU A 26 18.03 -4.89 -6.80
C LEU A 26 18.48 -6.19 -7.48
N LYS A 27 19.59 -6.20 -8.23
CA LYS A 27 20.16 -7.43 -8.82
C LYS A 27 20.58 -8.44 -7.74
N SER A 28 21.18 -7.95 -6.66
CA SER A 28 21.66 -8.79 -5.55
C SER A 28 20.50 -9.36 -4.74
N LEU A 29 19.47 -8.55 -4.47
CA LEU A 29 18.22 -9.03 -3.90
C LEU A 29 17.59 -10.12 -4.77
N ILE A 30 17.43 -9.90 -6.08
CA ILE A 30 16.89 -10.93 -7.00
C ILE A 30 17.66 -12.25 -6.92
N LYS A 31 18.99 -12.22 -6.75
CA LYS A 31 19.79 -13.45 -6.58
C LYS A 31 19.43 -14.17 -5.28
N ALA A 32 19.35 -13.46 -4.16
CA ALA A 32 18.96 -14.03 -2.87
C ALA A 32 17.51 -14.53 -2.86
N THR A 33 16.58 -13.78 -3.47
CA THR A 33 15.15 -14.09 -3.50
C THR A 33 14.79 -15.28 -4.40
N LYS A 34 15.71 -15.78 -5.23
CA LYS A 34 15.45 -16.92 -6.13
C LYS A 34 15.24 -18.23 -5.37
N SER A 35 15.96 -18.41 -4.26
CA SER A 35 15.98 -19.66 -3.47
C SER A 35 14.97 -19.65 -2.32
N LEU A 36 14.16 -18.60 -2.19
CA LEU A 36 13.20 -18.41 -1.10
C LEU A 36 11.76 -18.43 -1.63
N PRO A 37 10.82 -19.09 -0.94
CA PRO A 37 9.40 -18.97 -1.23
C PRO A 37 8.90 -17.53 -0.98
N SER A 38 7.79 -17.18 -1.63
CA SER A 38 7.26 -15.81 -1.67
C SER A 38 6.56 -15.41 -0.35
N PRO A 39 6.47 -14.12 0.01
CA PRO A 39 7.33 -12.99 -0.34
C PRO A 39 8.34 -12.68 0.78
N ILE A 40 9.48 -12.07 0.44
CA ILE A 40 10.46 -11.66 1.47
C ILE A 40 9.97 -10.41 2.20
N THR A 41 9.61 -10.62 3.46
CA THR A 41 9.19 -9.60 4.44
C THR A 41 10.44 -8.91 4.99
N THR A 42 11.31 -9.67 5.66
CA THR A 42 12.58 -9.24 6.22
C THR A 42 13.76 -9.75 5.38
N ILE A 43 14.68 -8.84 5.06
CA ILE A 43 15.90 -9.17 4.34
C ILE A 43 16.96 -9.56 5.37
N ALA A 44 17.43 -10.81 5.32
CA ALA A 44 18.45 -11.32 6.23
C ALA A 44 19.73 -10.47 6.18
N ALA A 45 20.39 -10.31 7.33
CA ALA A 45 21.60 -9.48 7.47
C ALA A 45 22.66 -9.86 6.41
N GLU A 46 22.93 -11.16 6.24
CA GLU A 46 23.84 -11.68 5.22
C GLU A 46 23.58 -11.19 3.78
N ILE A 47 22.32 -10.88 3.43
CA ILE A 47 21.97 -10.35 2.10
C ILE A 47 22.34 -8.87 2.02
N VAL A 48 22.17 -8.13 3.11
CA VAL A 48 22.58 -6.73 3.24
C VAL A 48 24.10 -6.62 3.20
N ASP A 49 24.82 -7.52 3.87
CA ASP A 49 26.28 -7.53 3.90
C ASP A 49 26.86 -7.93 2.55
N ARG A 50 26.28 -8.95 1.88
CA ARG A 50 26.58 -9.27 0.46
C ARG A 50 26.24 -8.15 -0.52
N ILE A 51 25.39 -7.18 -0.15
CA ILE A 51 25.14 -5.97 -0.92
C ILE A 51 26.18 -4.89 -0.58
N ALA A 52 26.54 -4.73 0.68
CA ALA A 52 27.58 -3.79 1.12
C ALA A 52 28.93 -4.13 0.46
N GLU A 53 29.33 -5.40 0.46
CA GLU A 53 30.52 -5.92 -0.23
C GLU A 53 30.53 -5.54 -1.71
N ARG A 54 29.43 -5.78 -2.43
CA ARG A 54 29.27 -5.44 -3.87
C ARG A 54 29.32 -3.94 -4.16
N LEU A 55 28.99 -3.12 -3.18
CA LEU A 55 29.08 -1.65 -3.24
C LEU A 55 30.43 -1.14 -2.68
N ASN A 56 31.42 -2.02 -2.47
CA ASN A 56 32.73 -1.75 -1.88
C ASN A 56 32.63 -1.05 -0.50
N TYR A 57 31.68 -1.48 0.33
CA TYR A 57 31.41 -0.97 1.68
C TYR A 57 31.15 0.55 1.77
N LYS A 58 30.81 1.21 0.65
CA LYS A 58 30.50 2.65 0.59
C LYS A 58 29.29 3.10 1.42
N PHE A 59 28.45 2.15 1.86
CA PHE A 59 27.20 2.41 2.57
C PHE A 59 27.03 1.47 3.74
N THR A 60 26.47 1.97 4.85
CA THR A 60 26.17 1.14 6.02
C THR A 60 24.96 0.24 5.79
N SER A 61 24.88 -0.89 6.51
CA SER A 61 23.74 -1.81 6.44
C SER A 61 22.40 -1.12 6.75
N SER A 62 22.40 -0.05 7.56
CA SER A 62 21.23 0.81 7.81
C SER A 62 20.84 1.65 6.59
N GLN A 63 21.81 2.30 5.93
CA GLN A 63 21.57 3.05 4.69
C GLN A 63 21.04 2.16 3.56
N ILE A 64 21.62 0.95 3.41
CA ILE A 64 21.19 -0.05 2.43
C ILE A 64 19.75 -0.50 2.73
N ASN A 65 19.44 -0.89 3.97
CA ASN A 65 18.08 -1.24 4.37
C ASN A 65 17.07 -0.10 4.14
N GLY A 66 17.42 1.12 4.52
CA GLY A 66 16.61 2.32 4.25
C GLY A 66 16.38 2.55 2.75
N LYS A 67 17.40 2.32 1.91
CA LYS A 67 17.28 2.40 0.46
C LYS A 67 16.37 1.32 -0.11
N ILE A 68 16.48 0.08 0.38
CA ILE A 68 15.62 -1.03 -0.08
C ILE A 68 14.16 -0.79 0.32
N ARG A 69 13.89 -0.31 1.54
CA ARG A 69 12.55 0.13 1.96
C ARG A 69 11.99 1.21 1.00
N LYS A 70 12.78 2.23 0.68
CA LYS A 70 12.39 3.27 -0.31
C LYS A 70 12.10 2.69 -1.70
N LEU A 71 12.86 1.67 -2.15
CA LEU A 71 12.63 0.98 -3.43
C LEU A 71 11.36 0.09 -3.40
N LYS A 72 11.08 -0.64 -2.30
CA LYS A 72 9.83 -1.39 -2.08
C LYS A 72 8.62 -0.44 -2.16
N THR A 73 8.67 0.71 -1.48
CA THR A 73 7.60 1.73 -1.52
C THR A 73 7.44 2.36 -2.90
N LYS A 74 8.55 2.72 -3.57
CA LYS A 74 8.51 3.29 -4.93
C LYS A 74 7.88 2.33 -5.93
N TYR A 75 8.20 1.03 -5.85
CA TYR A 75 7.57 -0.01 -6.65
C TYR A 75 6.05 -0.07 -6.46
N HIS A 76 5.56 -0.09 -5.21
CA HIS A 76 4.11 -0.16 -4.94
C HIS A 76 3.37 1.10 -5.44
N LYS A 77 3.99 2.29 -5.37
CA LYS A 77 3.44 3.51 -5.98
C LYS A 77 3.36 3.39 -7.51
N HIS A 78 4.44 2.96 -8.16
CA HIS A 78 4.49 2.76 -9.63
C HIS A 78 3.54 1.66 -10.12
N ALA A 79 3.29 0.62 -9.31
CA ALA A 79 2.36 -0.45 -9.63
C ALA A 79 0.90 0.02 -9.64
N LYS A 80 0.54 0.93 -8.73
CA LYS A 80 -0.79 1.59 -8.68
C LYS A 80 -0.95 2.64 -9.78
N SER A 81 0.09 3.41 -10.10
CA SER A 81 0.06 4.45 -11.13
C SER A 81 1.27 4.36 -12.05
N LYS A 82 1.07 3.73 -13.22
CA LYS A 82 2.13 3.48 -14.22
C LYS A 82 2.70 4.77 -14.83
N SER A 83 1.97 5.88 -14.80
CA SER A 83 2.40 7.20 -15.28
C SER A 83 3.54 7.83 -14.44
N LEU A 84 3.84 7.27 -13.26
CA LEU A 84 4.98 7.68 -12.44
C LEU A 84 6.33 7.12 -12.95
N VAL A 85 6.32 6.16 -13.87
CA VAL A 85 7.54 5.55 -14.44
C VAL A 85 8.09 6.41 -15.58
N ARG A 86 8.59 7.60 -15.24
CA ARG A 86 8.98 8.64 -16.21
C ARG A 86 10.31 8.35 -16.91
N THR A 87 11.37 8.05 -16.17
CA THR A 87 12.72 7.91 -16.75
C THR A 87 13.05 6.48 -17.22
N HIS A 88 14.07 6.33 -18.07
CA HIS A 88 14.60 5.02 -18.48
C HIS A 88 15.14 4.22 -17.27
N HIS A 89 15.77 4.88 -16.30
CA HIS A 89 16.21 4.25 -15.06
C HIS A 89 15.02 3.80 -14.20
N ASP A 90 13.96 4.61 -14.07
CA ASP A 90 12.72 4.19 -13.37
C ASP A 90 12.11 2.93 -13.98
N ARG A 91 12.15 2.77 -15.31
CA ARG A 91 11.69 1.56 -16.00
C ARG A 91 12.54 0.35 -15.64
N LYS A 92 13.87 0.48 -15.58
CA LYS A 92 14.80 -0.59 -15.14
C LYS A 92 14.56 -0.97 -13.68
N VAL A 93 14.53 0.02 -12.78
CA VAL A 93 14.23 -0.16 -11.35
C VAL A 93 12.89 -0.87 -11.16
N PHE A 94 11.84 -0.40 -11.82
CA PHE A 94 10.50 -1.01 -11.73
C PHE A 94 10.49 -2.47 -12.24
N LYS A 95 11.15 -2.77 -13.36
CA LYS A 95 11.24 -4.14 -13.91
C LYS A 95 11.97 -5.09 -12.96
N LEU A 96 13.02 -4.64 -12.28
CA LEU A 96 13.73 -5.44 -11.28
C LEU A 96 12.89 -5.60 -10.01
N SER A 97 12.34 -4.51 -9.45
CA SER A 97 11.48 -4.53 -8.27
C SER A 97 10.24 -5.43 -8.44
N LYS A 98 9.63 -5.46 -9.64
CA LYS A 98 8.51 -6.37 -9.96
C LYS A 98 8.88 -7.84 -9.80
N ARG A 99 10.14 -8.23 -9.99
CA ARG A 99 10.60 -9.63 -9.80
C ARG A 99 10.77 -10.02 -8.34
N ILE A 100 10.89 -9.05 -7.44
CA ILE A 100 11.07 -9.24 -5.99
C ILE A 100 9.72 -9.21 -5.28
N TRP A 101 8.93 -8.16 -5.53
CA TRP A 101 7.67 -7.87 -4.80
C TRP A 101 6.40 -7.96 -5.67
N GLY A 102 6.52 -8.25 -6.96
CA GLY A 102 5.34 -8.49 -7.80
C GLY A 102 4.77 -9.87 -7.57
N LYS A 103 3.43 -9.96 -7.51
CA LYS A 103 2.73 -11.25 -7.56
C LYS A 103 3.22 -12.00 -8.81
N LYS A 104 3.68 -13.25 -8.62
CA LYS A 104 3.98 -14.18 -9.72
C LYS A 104 2.66 -14.57 -10.37
N THR A 105 2.12 -13.70 -11.23
CA THR A 105 1.06 -14.11 -12.16
C THR A 105 1.65 -15.21 -13.02
N ALA A 106 1.12 -16.43 -12.92
CA ALA A 106 1.40 -17.48 -13.90
C ALA A 106 1.23 -16.89 -15.30
N PRO A 107 2.05 -17.29 -16.29
CA PRO A 107 1.97 -16.72 -17.63
C PRO A 107 0.58 -17.01 -18.21
N LYS A 108 -0.30 -15.99 -18.21
CA LYS A 108 -1.48 -16.03 -19.07
C LYS A 108 -0.95 -16.21 -20.50
N LYS A 109 -1.19 -17.38 -21.08
CA LYS A 109 -1.08 -17.58 -22.52
C LYS A 109 -1.88 -16.47 -23.18
N LYS A 110 -1.28 -15.80 -24.17
CA LYS A 110 -2.03 -14.88 -25.03
C LYS A 110 -3.01 -15.72 -25.84
N ASN A 111 -4.27 -15.71 -25.47
CA ASN A 111 -5.34 -15.92 -26.42
C ASN A 111 -6.03 -14.57 -26.59
N GLU A 112 -6.09 -14.12 -27.83
CA GLU A 112 -6.89 -12.99 -28.27
C GLU A 112 -8.37 -13.42 -28.38
N THR A 113 -9.24 -12.48 -28.78
CA THR A 113 -10.66 -12.67 -29.13
C THR A 113 -11.69 -12.53 -27.98
N GLN A 114 -12.26 -11.32 -27.92
CA GLN A 114 -13.68 -10.94 -27.87
C GLN A 114 -14.70 -11.67 -26.94
N GLY A 115 -15.59 -10.83 -26.36
CA GLY A 115 -17.05 -11.09 -26.39
C GLY A 115 -17.72 -11.52 -25.08
N GLY A 116 -18.64 -10.68 -24.59
CA GLY A 116 -19.71 -11.03 -23.63
C GLY A 116 -19.27 -11.44 -22.21
N GLU A 117 -20.17 -11.51 -21.22
CA GLU A 117 -21.48 -10.88 -21.09
C GLU A 117 -21.87 -10.80 -19.60
N ILE A 118 -23.01 -10.17 -19.28
CA ILE A 118 -23.47 -9.94 -17.91
C ILE A 118 -24.12 -11.22 -17.34
N GLY A 119 -23.79 -11.57 -16.09
CA GLY A 119 -24.43 -12.67 -15.35
C GLY A 119 -24.95 -12.20 -13.99
N ASN A 120 -26.20 -11.73 -13.97
CA ASN A 120 -26.95 -11.43 -12.74
C ASN A 120 -27.64 -12.70 -12.22
N GLY A 121 -27.68 -12.89 -10.91
CA GLY A 121 -28.36 -14.01 -10.24
C GLY A 121 -28.75 -13.61 -8.83
N LYS A 122 -30.04 -13.71 -8.52
CA LYS A 122 -30.69 -13.17 -7.31
C LYS A 122 -31.72 -14.19 -6.81
N ALA A 123 -32.08 -14.08 -5.53
CA ALA A 123 -33.27 -14.65 -4.88
C ALA A 123 -33.24 -16.16 -4.57
N ASP A 124 -33.97 -16.68 -3.57
CA ASP A 124 -34.62 -16.18 -2.31
C ASP A 124 -35.15 -17.45 -1.58
N ASP A 125 -35.40 -17.59 -0.27
CA ASP A 125 -35.01 -16.90 0.98
C ASP A 125 -35.28 -17.91 2.17
N ASP A 126 -35.85 -17.49 3.31
CA ASP A 126 -36.33 -18.25 4.49
C ASP A 126 -35.26 -18.90 5.43
N GLY A 127 -35.29 -18.70 6.75
CA GLY A 127 -36.14 -17.82 7.58
C GLY A 127 -35.93 -18.04 9.09
N VAL A 128 -36.27 -17.02 9.91
CA VAL A 128 -36.58 -17.05 11.37
C VAL A 128 -35.60 -17.78 12.33
N GLY A 129 -35.05 -17.22 13.42
CA GLY A 129 -35.21 -15.92 14.10
C GLY A 129 -35.09 -16.12 15.63
N ASN A 130 -34.59 -15.14 16.40
CA ASN A 130 -34.98 -14.89 17.80
C ASN A 130 -34.33 -13.59 18.35
N LEU A 131 -35.13 -12.68 18.92
CA LEU A 131 -34.68 -11.48 19.63
C LEU A 131 -34.69 -11.75 21.15
N GLY A 132 -33.52 -11.71 21.80
CA GLY A 132 -33.35 -12.13 23.20
C GLY A 132 -32.58 -11.15 24.09
N LYS A 133 -33.26 -10.08 24.52
CA LYS A 133 -33.02 -9.26 25.75
C LYS A 133 -31.59 -8.83 26.12
N PHE A 134 -31.38 -7.51 26.08
CA PHE A 134 -30.53 -6.81 27.05
C PHE A 134 -31.13 -6.86 28.46
N PRO A 135 -30.28 -6.81 29.50
CA PRO A 135 -30.55 -6.02 30.70
C PRO A 135 -29.55 -4.85 30.83
N VAL A 136 -29.99 -3.78 31.50
CA VAL A 136 -29.23 -2.54 31.76
C VAL A 136 -29.15 -2.33 33.28
N ALA A 137 -28.14 -1.56 33.71
CA ALA A 137 -27.89 -1.07 35.09
C ALA A 137 -27.26 -2.09 36.08
N ALA A 138 -26.39 -1.67 37.02
CA ALA A 138 -25.60 -0.43 37.14
C ALA A 138 -24.49 -0.54 38.22
N GLN A 139 -23.51 0.36 38.14
CA GLN A 139 -22.63 0.88 39.21
C GLN A 139 -21.49 0.02 39.79
N ASN A 140 -20.30 0.65 39.77
CA ASN A 140 -19.11 0.54 40.63
C ASN A 140 -18.89 -0.72 41.49
N GLU A 141 -17.72 -1.32 41.32
CA GLU A 141 -16.72 -1.30 42.40
C GLU A 141 -15.28 -1.34 41.86
N GLU A 142 -14.34 -0.80 42.63
CA GLU A 142 -12.94 -0.60 42.25
C GLU A 142 -12.11 -1.84 42.61
N SER A 143 -11.57 -2.55 41.61
CA SER A 143 -10.57 -3.58 41.84
C SER A 143 -9.64 -3.79 40.65
N ARG A 144 -8.33 -3.77 40.94
CA ARG A 144 -7.25 -4.09 40.01
C ARG A 144 -7.26 -5.59 39.72
N VAL A 145 -7.55 -5.97 38.48
CA VAL A 145 -7.03 -7.22 37.90
C VAL A 145 -6.47 -6.90 36.53
N VAL A 146 -5.18 -7.19 36.34
CA VAL A 146 -4.49 -7.05 35.06
C VAL A 146 -4.62 -8.36 34.32
N ASP A 147 -5.54 -8.44 33.36
CA ASP A 147 -5.57 -9.51 32.34
C ASP A 147 -5.50 -8.91 30.95
N GLY A 148 -4.25 -8.75 30.50
CA GLY A 148 -3.93 -8.11 29.23
C GLY A 148 -3.90 -9.07 28.06
N VAL A 149 -5.02 -9.20 27.35
CA VAL A 149 -5.01 -9.34 25.88
C VAL A 149 -6.11 -8.46 25.31
N GLY A 150 -5.81 -7.17 25.09
CA GLY A 150 -6.76 -6.26 24.47
C GLY A 150 -7.12 -6.74 23.06
N ASN A 151 -8.40 -7.04 22.85
CA ASN A 151 -8.85 -7.54 21.56
C ASN A 151 -8.93 -6.39 20.53
N LEU A 152 -7.83 -6.20 19.78
CA LEU A 152 -7.73 -5.24 18.68
C LEU A 152 -8.72 -5.51 17.53
N GLU A 153 -9.32 -6.70 17.43
CA GLU A 153 -10.36 -7.04 16.43
C GLU A 153 -11.60 -6.13 16.56
N LYS A 154 -11.82 -5.54 17.75
CA LYS A 154 -12.84 -4.52 17.99
C LYS A 154 -12.66 -3.22 17.17
N PHE A 155 -11.50 -3.03 16.54
CA PHE A 155 -11.13 -1.80 15.81
C PHE A 155 -10.72 -2.12 14.36
N PRO A 156 -11.65 -2.63 13.53
CA PRO A 156 -11.31 -3.22 12.24
C PRO A 156 -10.76 -2.21 11.22
N TYR A 157 -11.15 -0.93 11.29
CA TYR A 157 -10.67 0.09 10.34
C TYR A 157 -9.26 0.56 10.69
N LEU A 158 -8.99 0.76 11.97
CA LEU A 158 -7.67 1.03 12.52
C LEU A 158 -6.71 -0.13 12.20
N VAL A 159 -7.12 -1.37 12.49
CA VAL A 159 -6.32 -2.57 12.22
C VAL A 159 -6.08 -2.77 10.73
N ALA A 160 -7.09 -2.58 9.87
CA ALA A 160 -6.95 -2.73 8.43
C ALA A 160 -5.97 -1.72 7.82
N GLU A 161 -6.01 -0.46 8.23
CA GLU A 161 -5.11 0.56 7.67
C GLU A 161 -3.68 0.43 8.22
N PHE A 162 -3.49 0.12 9.50
CA PHE A 162 -2.16 -0.19 10.02
C PHE A 162 -1.57 -1.46 9.39
N SER A 163 -2.38 -2.50 9.16
CA SER A 163 -1.97 -3.70 8.41
C SER A 163 -1.68 -3.40 6.94
N ARG A 164 -2.32 -2.39 6.34
CA ARG A 164 -2.06 -1.94 4.95
C ARG A 164 -0.77 -1.13 4.81
N VAL A 165 -0.42 -0.32 5.82
CA VAL A 165 0.79 0.52 5.85
C VAL A 165 2.00 -0.25 6.37
N LEU A 166 1.81 -1.13 7.36
CA LEU A 166 2.82 -1.91 8.07
C LEU A 166 2.48 -3.42 8.08
N PRO A 167 2.33 -4.09 6.91
CA PRO A 167 1.82 -5.47 6.76
C PRO A 167 2.68 -6.59 7.37
N GLU A 168 3.83 -6.26 7.95
CA GLU A 168 4.88 -7.20 8.37
C GLU A 168 5.45 -6.81 9.75
N ASN A 169 4.78 -5.91 10.47
CA ASN A 169 5.22 -5.39 11.77
C ASN A 169 4.13 -5.68 12.81
N GLU A 170 4.40 -6.54 13.77
CA GLU A 170 3.46 -6.84 14.87
C GLU A 170 3.66 -5.91 16.08
N VAL A 171 4.79 -5.20 16.15
CA VAL A 171 5.13 -4.25 17.24
C VAL A 171 4.11 -3.10 17.35
N TRP A 172 3.43 -2.75 16.25
CA TRP A 172 2.33 -1.76 16.36
C TRP A 172 1.08 -2.36 17.00
N LYS A 173 0.79 -3.66 16.85
CA LYS A 173 -0.33 -4.30 17.55
C LYS A 173 -0.04 -4.35 19.05
N GLU A 174 1.13 -4.85 19.43
CA GLU A 174 1.61 -4.85 20.83
C GLU A 174 1.54 -3.44 21.44
N ARG A 175 2.05 -2.42 20.73
CA ARG A 175 2.05 -1.04 21.20
C ARG A 175 0.64 -0.42 21.28
N MET A 176 -0.25 -0.73 20.35
CA MET A 176 -1.66 -0.30 20.41
C MET A 176 -2.44 -1.05 21.49
N ASN A 177 -2.05 -2.28 21.83
CA ASN A 177 -2.67 -3.07 22.88
C ASN A 177 -2.52 -2.42 24.27
N GLY A 178 -1.48 -1.60 24.47
CA GLY A 178 -1.27 -0.79 25.67
C GLY A 178 -1.98 0.57 25.66
N PHE A 179 -2.94 0.83 24.77
CA PHE A 179 -3.73 2.07 24.74
C PHE A 179 -5.13 1.83 25.30
N ASP A 180 -5.69 2.84 25.99
CA ASP A 180 -7.05 2.80 26.52
C ASP A 180 -8.09 2.53 25.43
N GLU A 181 -9.10 1.70 25.73
CA GLU A 181 -10.14 1.31 24.76
C GLU A 181 -10.90 2.54 24.19
N LYS A 182 -11.10 3.58 25.01
CA LYS A 182 -11.70 4.87 24.60
C LYS A 182 -10.85 5.60 23.55
N LYS A 183 -9.52 5.50 23.64
CA LYS A 183 -8.57 6.12 22.71
C LYS A 183 -8.50 5.34 21.40
N LEU A 184 -8.51 4.00 21.47
CA LEU A 184 -8.61 3.12 20.30
C LEU A 184 -9.93 3.32 19.54
N ARG A 185 -11.08 3.40 20.25
CA ARG A 185 -12.38 3.74 19.63
C ARG A 185 -12.34 5.06 18.86
N LYS A 186 -11.75 6.11 19.44
CA LYS A 186 -11.62 7.41 18.76
C LYS A 186 -10.81 7.32 17.47
N MET A 187 -9.69 6.59 17.51
CA MET A 187 -8.84 6.40 16.32
C MET A 187 -9.51 5.56 15.22
N ASP A 188 -10.28 4.53 15.59
CA ASP A 188 -11.07 3.74 14.63
C ASP A 188 -12.17 4.59 13.97
N GLN A 189 -12.87 5.42 14.76
CA GLN A 189 -13.87 6.37 14.25
C GLN A 189 -13.28 7.43 13.30
N GLU A 190 -12.08 7.96 13.61
CA GLU A 190 -11.34 8.86 12.71
C GLU A 190 -11.01 8.17 11.37
N TRP A 191 -10.65 6.88 11.39
CA TRP A 191 -10.49 6.10 10.16
C TRP A 191 -11.81 5.88 9.41
N VAL A 192 -12.91 5.57 10.10
CA VAL A 192 -14.25 5.43 9.48
C VAL A 192 -14.65 6.72 8.76
N ALA A 193 -14.50 7.88 9.42
CA ALA A 193 -14.81 9.17 8.84
C ALA A 193 -13.99 9.42 7.55
N LEU A 194 -12.67 9.20 7.61
CA LEU A 194 -11.78 9.33 6.46
C LEU A 194 -12.15 8.38 5.32
N LYS A 195 -12.57 7.14 5.61
CA LYS A 195 -13.04 6.17 4.59
C LYS A 195 -14.33 6.63 3.91
N VAL A 196 -15.26 7.24 4.65
CA VAL A 196 -16.48 7.82 4.08
C VAL A 196 -16.14 9.00 3.15
N GLU A 197 -15.15 9.83 3.51
CA GLU A 197 -14.68 10.92 2.63
C GLU A 197 -13.93 10.40 1.39
N GLU A 198 -13.06 9.39 1.53
CA GLU A 198 -12.42 8.70 0.41
C GLU A 198 -13.48 8.13 -0.56
N ALA A 199 -14.55 7.49 -0.03
CA ALA A 199 -15.64 6.95 -0.84
C ALA A 199 -16.44 8.03 -1.58
N LYS A 200 -16.77 9.15 -0.91
CA LYS A 200 -17.43 10.32 -1.54
C LYS A 200 -16.57 10.91 -2.67
N LEU A 201 -15.26 11.00 -2.48
CA LEU A 201 -14.32 11.47 -3.51
C LEU A 201 -14.26 10.51 -4.71
N VAL A 202 -14.27 9.19 -4.44
CA VAL A 202 -14.30 8.16 -5.49
C VAL A 202 -15.60 8.22 -6.30
N ALA A 203 -16.76 8.42 -5.66
CA ALA A 203 -18.04 8.60 -6.32
C ALA A 203 -18.04 9.83 -7.26
N LYS A 204 -17.67 11.02 -6.74
CA LYS A 204 -17.53 12.24 -7.55
C LYS A 204 -16.57 12.08 -8.73
N LYS A 205 -15.49 11.32 -8.55
CA LYS A 205 -14.55 11.01 -9.63
C LYS A 205 -15.17 10.07 -10.66
N ALA A 206 -15.97 9.09 -10.25
CA ALA A 206 -16.69 8.19 -11.15
C ALA A 206 -17.73 8.93 -11.98
N GLU A 207 -18.53 9.81 -11.36
CA GLU A 207 -19.49 10.70 -12.04
C GLU A 207 -18.80 11.57 -13.11
N LEU A 208 -17.69 12.25 -12.75
CA LEU A 208 -16.93 13.06 -13.70
C LEU A 208 -16.37 12.23 -14.86
N MET A 209 -15.88 11.02 -14.59
CA MET A 209 -15.43 10.11 -15.66
C MET A 209 -16.60 9.64 -16.54
N GLN A 210 -17.77 9.38 -15.98
CA GLN A 210 -18.98 9.04 -16.76
C GLN A 210 -19.41 10.19 -17.66
N GLN A 211 -19.45 11.43 -17.15
CA GLN A 211 -19.74 12.62 -17.95
C GLN A 211 -18.75 12.80 -19.10
N GLN A 212 -17.44 12.64 -18.83
CA GLN A 212 -16.40 12.72 -19.86
C GLN A 212 -16.53 11.61 -20.90
N ILE A 213 -16.83 10.37 -20.48
CA ILE A 213 -17.08 9.23 -21.37
C ILE A 213 -18.33 9.49 -22.23
N MET A 214 -19.41 10.03 -21.67
CA MET A 214 -20.62 10.38 -22.41
C MET A 214 -20.38 11.48 -23.44
N MET A 215 -19.62 12.53 -23.10
CA MET A 215 -19.20 13.56 -24.07
C MET A 215 -18.33 12.98 -25.20
N ILE A 216 -17.45 12.02 -24.91
CA ILE A 216 -16.57 11.37 -25.92
C ILE A 216 -17.37 10.44 -26.86
N MET A 217 -18.36 9.72 -26.33
CA MET A 217 -19.21 8.83 -27.13
C MET A 217 -20.22 9.60 -27.99
N GLY A 218 -20.41 10.90 -27.71
CA GLY A 218 -21.40 11.76 -28.35
C GLY A 218 -22.83 11.41 -27.93
N GLU A 219 -23.75 12.31 -28.26
CA GLU A 219 -25.18 12.00 -28.22
C GLU A 219 -25.51 11.06 -29.38
N ALA A 220 -25.25 9.77 -29.19
CA ALA A 220 -25.68 8.69 -30.08
C ALA A 220 -27.22 8.51 -29.99
N GLY A 221 -27.95 9.54 -30.43
CA GLY A 221 -29.39 9.67 -30.19
C GLY A 221 -30.04 10.99 -30.62
N SER A 222 -29.40 11.84 -31.43
CA SER A 222 -30.09 13.00 -32.05
C SER A 222 -29.60 13.32 -33.46
N THR A 223 -29.69 12.32 -34.35
CA THR A 223 -29.68 12.57 -35.80
C THR A 223 -30.86 11.88 -36.48
N ASN A 224 -31.74 12.72 -37.04
CA ASN A 224 -32.66 12.44 -38.15
C ASN A 224 -33.81 11.45 -37.91
N GLY A 225 -35.04 11.98 -37.89
CA GLY A 225 -36.23 11.20 -38.22
C GLY A 225 -37.54 11.78 -37.72
N LEU A 226 -38.10 12.76 -38.43
CA LEU A 226 -39.53 12.87 -38.76
C LEU A 226 -39.75 14.00 -39.78
N ASN A 227 -40.66 13.77 -40.73
CA ASN A 227 -40.98 14.64 -41.86
C ASN A 227 -41.71 15.93 -41.44
#